data_AF-A0A453E4J2-F1
#
_entry.id   AF-A0A453E4J2-F1
#
_cell.length_a   1.000
_cell.length_b   1.000
_cell.length_c   1.000
_cell.angle_alpha   90.00
_cell.angle_beta   90.00
_cell.angle_gamma   90.00
#
_symmetry.space_group_name_H-M   'P 1'
#
loop_
_entity.id
_entity.type
_entity.pdbx_description
1 polymer ?
#
loop_
_entity_poly.entity_id
_entity_poly.type
_entity_poly.pdbx_seq_one_letter_code
_entity_poly.pdbx_strand_id
1 'polypeptide(L)'
;MAACLPLAVVLVALVAATGASAHGYSQTPSPTPAPAAKCDKVMLKVEGMVYCQSCTHRNSWCLDGATPLPGAKVTVTCRDAKNRVMESRTPVADGNGYFLAEFDVAEKADYYKGDPAKACFVRLLASPDRKCDDLTNVNYGIEGAPLRHEGKRWSGKGYENVVYAARPLSFKPDTCAPRGHY
;
A
#
# COMPACT_ATOMS: atom_id res chain seq x y z
N MET A 1 -23.47 4.58 -21.12
CA MET A 1 -22.80 3.32 -21.50
C MET A 1 -21.73 3.67 -22.52
N ALA A 2 -20.45 3.54 -22.18
CA ALA A 2 -19.36 3.77 -23.14
C ALA A 2 -18.30 2.70 -22.89
N ALA A 3 -18.31 1.69 -23.75
CA ALA A 3 -17.35 0.60 -23.78
C ALA A 3 -16.08 1.08 -24.49
N CYS A 4 -14.92 0.75 -23.93
CA CYS A 4 -13.62 1.01 -24.55
C CYS A 4 -13.15 -0.31 -25.20
N LEU A 5 -13.23 -0.39 -26.52
CA LEU A 5 -12.72 -1.50 -27.33
C LEU A 5 -11.37 -1.11 -27.98
N PRO A 6 -10.45 -2.05 -28.19
CA PRO A 6 -9.13 -1.75 -28.76
C PRO A 6 -9.16 -1.95 -30.28
N LEU A 7 -8.64 -0.98 -31.05
CA LEU A 7 -8.49 -1.13 -32.49
C LEU A 7 -7.08 -0.75 -32.94
N ALA A 8 -6.35 -1.81 -33.29
CA ALA A 8 -5.42 -1.98 -34.40
C ALA A 8 -4.76 -0.74 -35.01
N VAL A 9 -3.43 -0.70 -34.91
CA VAL A 9 -2.55 0.20 -35.65
C VAL A 9 -2.36 -0.35 -37.07
N VAL A 10 -2.93 0.32 -38.07
CA VAL A 10 -2.54 0.17 -39.49
C VAL A 10 -2.58 1.56 -40.15
N LEU A 11 -1.45 1.99 -40.70
CA LEU A 11 -1.23 2.54 -42.06
C LEU A 11 0.14 3.23 -42.09
N VAL A 12 1.10 2.74 -42.88
CA VAL A 12 1.35 3.02 -44.32
C VAL A 12 1.89 4.45 -44.56
N ALA A 13 3.03 4.50 -45.25
CA ALA A 13 3.91 5.64 -45.44
C ALA A 13 3.73 6.38 -46.79
N LEU A 14 4.39 7.55 -46.87
CA LEU A 14 4.76 8.39 -48.05
C LEU A 14 3.62 9.27 -48.61
N VAL A 15 3.81 10.54 -49.03
CA VAL A 15 4.85 11.14 -49.90
C VAL A 15 5.00 12.66 -49.61
N ALA A 16 6.16 13.23 -49.92
CA ALA A 16 6.49 14.65 -49.80
C ALA A 16 6.23 15.50 -51.08
N ALA A 17 6.04 16.81 -50.85
CA ALA A 17 6.55 17.97 -51.63
C ALA A 17 5.53 18.96 -52.28
N THR A 18 5.61 20.19 -51.71
CA THR A 18 5.64 21.55 -52.32
C THR A 18 4.44 22.18 -53.01
N GLY A 19 4.09 23.41 -52.56
CA GLY A 19 3.33 24.42 -53.30
C GLY A 19 2.83 25.57 -52.42
N ALA A 20 3.35 26.79 -52.62
CA ALA A 20 3.00 28.01 -51.89
C ALA A 20 1.68 28.64 -52.36
N SER A 21 0.94 29.33 -51.47
CA SER A 21 0.27 30.64 -51.66
C SER A 21 -0.66 30.96 -50.48
N ALA A 22 -0.60 32.21 -50.01
CA ALA A 22 -1.32 32.73 -48.87
C ALA A 22 -2.81 32.99 -49.18
N HIS A 23 -3.71 32.38 -48.42
CA HIS A 23 -5.07 32.86 -48.18
C HIS A 23 -5.43 32.63 -46.71
N GLY A 24 -5.87 33.71 -46.05
CA GLY A 24 -6.20 33.74 -44.64
C GLY A 24 -7.33 32.79 -44.29
N TYR A 25 -7.04 31.83 -43.43
CA TYR A 25 -8.04 31.09 -42.67
C TYR A 25 -7.70 31.30 -41.19
N SER A 26 -8.61 31.97 -40.47
CA SER A 26 -8.58 32.00 -39.01
C SER A 26 -8.54 30.55 -38.51
N GLN A 27 -7.41 30.14 -37.96
CA GLN A 27 -7.31 28.88 -37.24
C GLN A 27 -8.06 29.04 -35.93
N THR A 28 -9.31 28.57 -35.90
CA THR A 28 -9.99 28.28 -34.64
C THR A 28 -9.11 27.29 -33.88
N PRO A 29 -8.59 27.61 -32.68
CA PRO A 29 -7.77 26.66 -31.94
C PRO A 29 -8.62 25.43 -31.65
N SER A 30 -8.15 24.27 -32.11
CA SER A 30 -8.75 22.99 -31.74
C SER A 30 -8.73 22.88 -30.21
N PRO A 31 -9.82 22.44 -29.56
CA PRO A 31 -9.84 22.30 -28.12
C PRO A 31 -8.78 21.25 -27.74
N THR A 32 -7.76 21.70 -27.01
CA THR A 32 -6.78 20.83 -26.36
C THR A 32 -7.55 19.74 -25.60
N PRO A 33 -7.24 18.44 -25.77
CA PRO A 33 -7.86 17.41 -24.96
C PRO A 33 -7.62 17.76 -23.49
N ALA A 34 -8.70 17.96 -22.74
CA ALA A 34 -8.60 18.16 -21.29
C ALA A 34 -7.79 17.00 -20.71
N PRO A 35 -6.89 17.26 -19.73
CA PRO A 35 -6.15 16.20 -19.06
C PRO A 35 -7.15 15.14 -18.60
N ALA A 36 -6.90 13.87 -18.95
CA ALA A 36 -7.74 12.77 -18.50
C ALA A 36 -7.97 12.92 -16.99
N ALA A 37 -9.24 12.99 -16.58
CA ALA A 37 -9.61 13.21 -15.19
C ALA A 37 -8.87 12.19 -14.31
N LYS A 38 -7.95 12.67 -13.48
CA LYS A 38 -7.27 11.81 -12.52
C LYS A 38 -8.34 11.25 -11.59
N CYS A 39 -8.32 9.94 -11.40
CA CYS A 39 -9.20 9.32 -10.41
C CYS A 39 -8.63 9.67 -9.03
N ASP A 40 -9.27 10.64 -8.38
CA ASP A 40 -8.84 11.15 -7.08
C ASP A 40 -9.36 10.30 -5.92
N LYS A 41 -10.32 9.40 -6.20
CA LYS A 41 -10.83 8.41 -5.25
C LYS A 41 -9.96 7.17 -5.21
N VAL A 42 -9.70 6.66 -4.01
CA VAL A 42 -8.91 5.45 -3.78
C VAL A 42 -9.64 4.47 -2.89
N MET A 43 -9.50 3.19 -3.22
CA MET A 43 -9.76 2.08 -2.32
C MET A 43 -8.43 1.61 -1.75
N LEU A 44 -8.15 1.94 -0.49
CA LEU A 44 -6.89 1.62 0.16
C LEU A 44 -6.87 0.18 0.66
N LYS A 45 -5.77 -0.51 0.35
CA LYS A 45 -5.44 -1.82 0.87
C LYS A 45 -4.07 -1.80 1.53
N VAL A 46 -3.98 -2.35 2.74
CA VAL A 46 -2.72 -2.43 3.49
C VAL A 46 -2.41 -3.88 3.80
N GLU A 47 -1.26 -4.35 3.32
CA GLU A 47 -0.79 -5.71 3.51
C GLU A 47 0.50 -5.77 4.35
N GLY A 48 0.77 -6.93 4.94
CA GLY A 48 2.02 -7.15 5.66
C GLY A 48 2.13 -8.55 6.23
N MET A 49 3.28 -8.82 6.85
CA MET A 49 3.57 -10.09 7.51
C MET A 49 3.80 -9.84 9.00
N VAL A 50 3.35 -10.78 9.83
CA VAL A 50 3.65 -10.84 11.26
C VAL A 50 4.43 -12.11 11.55
N TYR A 51 5.53 -11.95 12.28
CA TYR A 51 6.42 -13.04 12.66
C TYR A 51 6.54 -13.19 14.17
N CYS A 52 6.97 -14.36 14.60
CA CYS A 52 7.60 -14.58 15.89
C CYS A 52 9.13 -14.60 15.70
N GLN A 53 9.85 -13.73 16.40
CA GLN A 53 11.32 -13.72 16.34
C GLN A 53 11.91 -15.05 16.83
N SER A 54 13.02 -15.46 16.23
CA SER A 54 13.82 -16.56 16.76
C SER A 54 14.50 -16.17 18.07
N CYS A 55 14.76 -17.15 18.94
CA CYS A 55 15.53 -16.94 20.16
C CYS A 55 16.97 -16.46 19.91
N THR A 56 17.52 -16.75 18.72
CA THR A 56 18.86 -16.28 18.33
C THR A 56 18.91 -14.77 18.14
N HIS A 57 17.81 -14.18 17.66
CA HIS A 57 17.69 -12.76 17.31
C HIS A 57 16.72 -12.00 18.20
N ARG A 58 16.32 -12.59 19.34
CA ARG A 58 15.46 -11.93 20.35
C ARG A 58 16.04 -10.56 20.74
N ASN A 59 15.18 -9.55 20.79
CA ASN A 59 15.52 -8.15 21.09
C ASN A 59 16.43 -7.46 20.05
N SER A 60 16.65 -8.06 18.89
CA SER A 60 17.34 -7.40 17.77
C SER A 60 16.34 -6.94 16.71
N TRP A 61 16.82 -6.17 15.73
CA TRP A 61 16.05 -5.80 14.54
C TRP A 61 15.99 -6.91 13.48
N CYS A 62 16.69 -8.03 13.69
CA CYS A 62 16.80 -9.11 12.73
C CYS A 62 15.58 -10.05 12.79
N LEU A 63 15.18 -10.56 11.63
CA LEU A 63 14.10 -11.54 11.47
C LEU A 63 14.63 -12.89 10.94
N ASP A 64 15.94 -13.11 10.96
CA ASP A 64 16.51 -14.38 10.53
C ASP A 64 16.04 -15.52 11.44
N GLY A 65 15.58 -16.61 10.82
CA GLY A 65 14.96 -17.75 11.50
C GLY A 65 13.64 -17.43 12.19
N ALA A 66 13.04 -16.25 11.99
CA ALA A 66 11.72 -15.93 12.50
C ALA A 66 10.65 -16.78 11.77
N THR A 67 9.63 -17.20 12.51
CA THR A 67 8.53 -18.00 11.96
C THR A 67 7.31 -17.13 11.74
N PRO A 68 6.52 -17.33 10.66
CA PRO A 68 5.27 -16.61 10.51
C PRO A 68 4.36 -16.87 11.71
N LEU A 69 3.54 -15.89 12.08
CA LEU A 69 2.67 -15.94 13.26
C LEU A 69 1.20 -15.86 12.86
N PRO A 70 0.56 -17.00 12.54
CA PRO A 70 -0.85 -17.06 12.24
C PRO A 70 -1.74 -16.57 13.38
N GLY A 71 -2.85 -15.91 13.05
CA GLY A 71 -3.81 -15.40 14.03
C GLY A 71 -3.35 -14.13 14.77
N ALA A 72 -2.15 -13.62 14.51
CA ALA A 72 -1.71 -12.34 15.06
C ALA A 72 -2.63 -11.20 14.62
N LYS A 73 -2.94 -10.30 15.56
CA LYS A 73 -3.75 -9.11 15.31
C LYS A 73 -2.84 -7.90 15.21
N VAL A 74 -3.11 -7.06 14.22
CA VAL A 74 -2.48 -5.74 14.05
C VAL A 74 -3.56 -4.68 13.94
N THR A 75 -3.21 -3.43 14.19
CA THR A 75 -4.06 -2.27 13.92
C THR A 75 -3.46 -1.46 12.79
N VAL A 76 -4.23 -1.23 11.74
CA VAL A 76 -3.90 -0.28 10.68
C VAL A 76 -4.69 1.00 10.95
N THR A 77 -3.99 2.10 11.20
CA THR A 77 -4.60 3.39 11.50
C THR A 77 -4.23 4.39 10.40
N CYS A 78 -5.25 5.05 9.84
CA CYS A 78 -5.10 6.09 8.84
C CYS A 78 -5.49 7.45 9.41
N ARG A 79 -4.76 8.49 9.00
CA ARG A 79 -4.98 9.86 9.47
C ARG A 79 -5.58 10.75 8.39
N ASP A 80 -6.44 11.67 8.82
CA ASP A 80 -7.07 12.65 7.94
C ASP A 80 -6.10 13.78 7.56
N ALA A 81 -6.52 14.66 6.67
CA ALA A 81 -5.78 15.85 6.26
C ALA A 81 -5.37 16.77 7.44
N LYS A 82 -6.08 16.69 8.57
CA LYS A 82 -5.82 17.43 9.82
C LYS A 82 -4.97 16.62 10.81
N ASN A 83 -4.39 15.50 10.39
CA ASN A 83 -3.55 14.61 11.19
C ASN A 83 -4.29 13.96 12.38
N ARG A 84 -5.61 13.83 12.31
CA ARG A 84 -6.44 13.12 13.29
C ARG A 84 -6.70 11.70 12.80
N VAL A 85 -7.06 10.78 13.69
CA VAL A 85 -7.47 9.43 13.24
C VAL A 85 -8.72 9.56 12.37
N MET A 86 -8.61 9.11 11.11
CA MET A 86 -9.70 9.05 10.15
C MET A 86 -10.45 7.74 10.29
N GLU A 87 -9.70 6.64 10.25
CA GLU A 87 -10.24 5.29 10.30
C GLU A 87 -9.19 4.31 10.83
N SER A 88 -9.64 3.20 11.41
CA SER A 88 -8.76 2.09 11.78
C SER A 88 -9.42 0.75 11.47
N ARG A 89 -8.58 -0.24 11.17
CA ARG A 89 -8.95 -1.64 10.93
C ARG A 89 -8.05 -2.55 11.74
N THR A 90 -8.58 -3.68 12.19
CA THR A 90 -7.82 -4.68 12.95
C THR A 90 -7.83 -6.03 12.23
N PRO A 91 -7.02 -6.18 11.15
CA PRO A 91 -6.96 -7.45 10.44
C PRO A 91 -6.26 -8.51 11.30
N VAL A 92 -6.63 -9.77 11.03
CA VAL A 92 -6.03 -10.96 11.63
C VAL A 92 -5.15 -11.64 10.58
N ALA A 93 -3.93 -12.00 10.97
CA ALA A 93 -3.00 -12.70 10.11
C ALA A 93 -3.50 -14.13 9.79
N ASP A 94 -3.37 -14.53 8.53
CA ASP A 94 -3.76 -15.84 8.03
C ASP A 94 -2.77 -16.95 8.43
N GLY A 95 -2.94 -18.16 7.88
CA GLY A 95 -2.09 -19.32 8.14
C GLY A 95 -0.61 -19.13 7.79
N ASN A 96 -0.25 -18.10 7.02
CA ASN A 96 1.11 -17.76 6.65
C ASN A 96 1.62 -16.51 7.39
N GLY A 97 0.89 -16.03 8.41
CA GLY A 97 1.23 -14.79 9.10
C GLY A 97 0.98 -13.53 8.26
N TYR A 98 0.30 -13.64 7.13
CA TYR A 98 -0.02 -12.52 6.24
C TYR A 98 -1.33 -11.86 6.65
N PHE A 99 -1.40 -10.53 6.65
CA PHE A 99 -2.64 -9.79 6.85
C PHE A 99 -2.93 -8.86 5.67
N LEU A 100 -4.22 -8.62 5.43
CA LEU A 100 -4.72 -7.62 4.50
C LEU A 100 -5.85 -6.83 5.18
N ALA A 101 -5.73 -5.50 5.21
CA ALA A 101 -6.80 -4.60 5.61
C ALA A 101 -7.32 -3.86 4.38
N GLU A 102 -8.63 -3.98 4.12
CA GLU A 102 -9.32 -3.21 3.09
C GLU A 102 -10.12 -2.07 3.76
N PHE A 103 -9.98 -0.87 3.22
CA PHE A 103 -10.69 0.34 3.64
C PHE A 103 -11.71 0.72 2.58
N ASP A 104 -12.65 1.59 2.92
CA ASP A 104 -13.65 2.10 1.99
C ASP A 104 -13.05 3.09 0.98
N VAL A 105 -13.81 3.40 -0.07
CA VAL A 105 -13.41 4.40 -1.06
C VAL A 105 -13.41 5.79 -0.43
N ALA A 106 -12.28 6.48 -0.48
CA ALA A 106 -12.12 7.85 0.03
C ALA A 106 -11.41 8.74 -1.00
N GLU A 107 -11.53 10.06 -0.87
CA GLU A 107 -10.75 10.99 -1.68
C GLU A 107 -9.29 10.98 -1.22
N LYS A 108 -8.32 11.00 -2.15
CA LYS A 108 -6.89 11.11 -1.82
C LYS A 108 -6.62 12.31 -0.92
N ALA A 109 -7.33 13.42 -1.15
CA ALA A 109 -7.21 14.65 -0.37
C ALA A 109 -7.65 14.51 1.10
N ASP A 110 -8.47 13.50 1.43
CA ASP A 110 -8.92 13.27 2.81
C ASP A 110 -7.80 12.70 3.68
N TYR A 111 -6.81 12.03 3.06
CA TYR A 111 -5.65 11.49 3.76
C TYR A 111 -4.65 12.59 4.14
N TYR A 112 -3.94 12.38 5.24
CA TYR A 112 -2.84 13.25 5.65
C TYR A 112 -1.86 13.53 4.50
N LYS A 113 -1.64 14.82 4.21
CA LYS A 113 -0.81 15.30 3.09
C LYS A 113 -1.24 14.78 1.71
N GLY A 114 -2.50 14.38 1.54
CA GLY A 114 -3.03 13.86 0.27
C GLY A 114 -2.43 12.50 -0.12
N ASP A 115 -1.85 11.77 0.82
CA ASP A 115 -1.04 10.58 0.55
C ASP A 115 -1.36 9.46 1.55
N PRO A 116 -2.10 8.42 1.12
CA PRO A 116 -2.42 7.27 1.97
C PRO A 116 -1.18 6.59 2.58
N ALA A 117 -0.04 6.58 1.87
CA ALA A 117 1.19 5.95 2.36
C ALA A 117 1.76 6.67 3.59
N LYS A 118 1.59 8.01 3.65
CA LYS A 118 2.04 8.85 4.77
C LYS A 118 0.99 8.97 5.86
N ALA A 119 -0.27 8.84 5.49
CA ALA A 119 -1.39 8.94 6.41
C ALA A 119 -1.53 7.73 7.31
N CYS A 120 -1.23 6.55 6.79
CA CYS A 120 -1.47 5.28 7.47
C CYS A 120 -0.21 4.64 8.03
N PHE A 121 -0.37 3.84 9.08
CA PHE A 121 0.70 3.05 9.69
C PHE A 121 0.12 1.80 10.37
N VAL A 122 0.96 0.80 10.63
CA VAL A 122 0.56 -0.48 11.26
C VAL A 122 1.20 -0.65 12.62
N ARG A 123 0.44 -1.10 13.62
CA ARG A 123 0.94 -1.47 14.95
C ARG A 123 0.56 -2.90 15.31
N LEU A 124 1.43 -3.58 16.03
CA LEU A 124 1.10 -4.85 16.68
C LEU A 124 0.00 -4.62 17.71
N LEU A 125 -0.97 -5.55 17.78
CA LEU A 125 -2.04 -5.51 18.76
C LEU A 125 -2.00 -6.71 19.70
N ALA A 126 -2.01 -7.93 19.17
CA ALA A 126 -2.02 -9.13 19.98
C ALA A 126 -1.46 -10.35 19.23
N SER A 127 -0.83 -11.25 19.97
CA SER A 127 -0.44 -12.58 19.50
C SER A 127 -1.41 -13.63 20.05
N PRO A 128 -1.78 -14.66 19.29
CA PRO A 128 -2.51 -15.81 19.82
C PRO A 128 -1.59 -16.82 20.52
N ASP A 129 -0.28 -16.74 20.31
CA ASP A 129 0.69 -17.62 20.94
C ASP A 129 1.29 -16.95 22.18
N ARG A 130 0.95 -17.48 23.35
CA ARG A 130 1.47 -17.03 24.66
C ARG A 130 2.97 -17.20 24.81
N LYS A 131 3.62 -18.04 23.99
CA LYS A 131 5.08 -18.17 23.97
C LYS A 131 5.73 -17.11 23.10
N CYS A 132 4.94 -16.31 22.37
CA CYS A 132 5.42 -15.27 21.47
C CYS A 132 4.46 -14.09 21.40
N ASP A 133 4.20 -13.46 22.54
CA ASP A 133 3.27 -12.34 22.71
C ASP A 133 3.93 -11.04 23.21
N ASP A 134 5.23 -11.06 23.48
CA ASP A 134 5.99 -9.84 23.78
C ASP A 134 6.06 -8.93 22.54
N LEU A 135 5.54 -7.71 22.67
CA LEU A 135 5.65 -6.69 21.63
C LEU A 135 7.11 -6.33 21.35
N THR A 136 7.42 -6.06 20.08
CA THR A 136 8.71 -5.50 19.67
C THR A 136 8.52 -4.29 18.77
N ASN A 137 9.49 -3.38 18.80
CA ASN A 137 9.52 -2.25 17.86
C ASN A 137 10.29 -2.56 16.56
N VAL A 138 10.49 -3.85 16.23
CA VAL A 138 11.08 -4.24 14.94
C VAL A 138 10.24 -3.65 13.81
N ASN A 139 10.90 -2.95 12.89
CA ASN A 139 10.24 -2.19 11.82
C ASN A 139 9.13 -1.26 12.32
N TYR A 140 9.29 -0.69 13.52
CA TYR A 140 8.36 0.22 14.17
C TYR A 140 7.02 -0.43 14.56
N GLY A 141 7.03 -1.72 14.92
CA GLY A 141 5.80 -2.43 15.27
C GLY A 141 5.00 -1.87 16.47
N ILE A 142 5.65 -1.10 17.36
CA ILE A 142 4.98 -0.39 18.47
C ILE A 142 4.69 1.06 18.07
N GLU A 143 5.68 1.75 17.52
CA GLU A 143 5.58 3.17 17.17
C GLU A 143 4.68 3.44 15.96
N GLY A 144 4.50 2.46 15.07
CA GLY A 144 3.76 2.57 13.82
C GLY A 144 4.64 2.33 12.61
N ALA A 145 4.55 1.14 12.03
CA ALA A 145 5.25 0.75 10.82
C ALA A 145 4.76 1.60 9.63
N PRO A 146 5.66 2.36 8.96
CA PRO A 146 5.30 3.14 7.80
C PRO A 146 4.96 2.23 6.62
N LEU A 147 4.11 2.75 5.73
CA LEU A 147 3.71 2.06 4.53
C LEU A 147 4.62 2.43 3.34
N ARG A 148 4.87 1.46 2.46
CA ARG A 148 5.64 1.63 1.22
C ARG A 148 4.81 1.25 0.01
N HIS A 149 5.10 1.92 -1.10
CA HIS A 149 4.52 1.58 -2.40
C HIS A 149 5.22 0.36 -2.99
N GLU A 150 4.44 -0.64 -3.41
CA GLU A 150 4.94 -1.81 -4.14
C GLU A 150 4.49 -1.81 -5.61
N GLY A 151 3.96 -0.69 -6.10
CA GLY A 151 3.47 -0.54 -7.48
C GLY A 151 2.13 -1.24 -7.76
N LYS A 152 1.58 -1.99 -6.81
CA LYS A 152 0.29 -2.69 -6.90
C LYS A 152 -0.89 -1.70 -6.93
N ARG A 153 -1.42 -1.45 -8.12
CA ARG A 153 -2.59 -0.58 -8.34
C ARG A 153 -3.41 -1.04 -9.54
N TRP A 154 -4.73 -0.84 -9.51
CA TRP A 154 -5.60 -1.11 -10.66
C TRP A 154 -6.88 -0.28 -10.62
N SER A 155 -7.46 0.00 -11.79
CA SER A 155 -8.70 0.76 -11.89
C SER A 155 -9.91 -0.04 -11.39
N GLY A 156 -10.66 0.55 -10.47
CA GLY A 156 -12.00 0.11 -10.08
C GLY A 156 -13.08 0.90 -10.82
N LYS A 157 -14.34 0.71 -10.40
CA LYS A 157 -15.47 1.48 -10.94
C LYS A 157 -15.52 2.87 -10.29
N GLY A 158 -14.81 3.84 -10.87
CA GLY A 158 -14.80 5.23 -10.41
C GLY A 158 -13.83 5.51 -9.24
N TYR A 159 -12.88 4.61 -8.99
CA TYR A 159 -11.81 4.77 -8.01
C TYR A 159 -10.57 3.96 -8.45
N GLU A 160 -9.41 4.25 -7.86
CA GLU A 160 -8.18 3.48 -8.02
C GLU A 160 -7.99 2.54 -6.82
N ASN A 161 -7.80 1.25 -7.02
CA ASN A 161 -7.34 0.36 -5.97
C ASN A 161 -5.84 0.57 -5.79
N VAL A 162 -5.40 0.80 -4.56
CA VAL A 162 -3.99 0.98 -4.23
C VAL A 162 -3.62 0.06 -3.06
N VAL A 163 -2.57 -0.73 -3.24
CA VAL A 163 -2.05 -1.60 -2.19
C VAL A 163 -0.71 -1.07 -1.70
N TYR A 164 -0.61 -0.92 -0.38
CA TYR A 164 0.61 -0.56 0.31
C TYR A 164 1.05 -1.69 1.23
N ALA A 165 2.35 -1.90 1.32
CA ALA A 165 2.91 -2.89 2.22
C ALA A 165 3.50 -2.23 3.47
N ALA A 166 3.28 -2.82 4.64
CA ALA A 166 4.15 -2.60 5.78
C ALA A 166 5.44 -3.43 5.60
N ARG A 167 6.54 -3.01 6.25
CA ARG A 167 7.64 -3.95 6.50
C ARG A 167 7.17 -5.00 7.52
N PRO A 168 7.72 -6.23 7.51
CA PRO A 168 7.32 -7.26 8.45
C PRO A 168 7.38 -6.82 9.91
N LEU A 169 6.33 -7.06 10.68
CA LEU A 169 6.30 -6.81 12.12
C LEU A 169 6.60 -8.12 12.86
N SER A 170 7.02 -8.03 14.13
CA SER A 170 7.25 -9.23 14.92
C SER A 170 6.93 -9.09 16.40
N PHE A 171 6.37 -10.15 16.97
CA PHE A 171 6.47 -10.42 18.41
C PHE A 171 7.78 -11.15 18.70
N LYS A 172 8.15 -11.25 19.97
CA LYS A 172 9.27 -12.08 20.42
C LYS A 172 8.84 -13.09 21.47
N PRO A 173 9.62 -14.15 21.68
CA PRO A 173 9.40 -15.03 22.80
C PRO A 173 9.60 -14.33 24.15
N ASP A 174 8.80 -14.71 25.15
CA ASP A 174 8.93 -14.29 26.54
C ASP A 174 10.15 -14.96 27.22
N THR A 175 10.42 -16.19 26.83
CA THR A 175 11.45 -17.06 27.37
C THR A 175 12.15 -17.78 26.24
N CYS A 176 13.47 -17.91 26.36
CA CYS A 176 14.30 -18.68 25.45
C CYS A 176 15.14 -19.63 26.28
N ALA A 177 15.31 -20.87 25.79
CA ALA A 177 16.22 -21.80 26.43
C ALA A 177 17.62 -21.16 26.51
N PRO A 178 18.35 -21.32 27.63
CA PRO A 178 19.72 -20.84 27.74
C PRO A 178 20.55 -21.40 26.58
N ARG A 179 21.40 -20.56 25.99
CA ARG A 179 22.40 -21.05 25.04
C ARG A 179 23.36 -21.96 25.81
N GLY A 180 23.32 -23.26 25.54
CA GLY A 180 24.31 -24.18 26.08
C GLY A 180 25.67 -23.80 25.51
N HIS A 181 26.57 -23.33 26.37
CA HIS A 181 27.99 -23.22 26.05
C HIS A 181 28.61 -24.57 26.42
N TYR A 182 28.92 -25.39 25.43
CA TYR A 182 29.71 -26.63 25.59
C TYR A 182 31.13 -26.37 25.07
#